data_AF-A0A938W873-F1
#
_entry.id   AF-A0A938W873-F1
#
_cell.length_a   1.000
_cell.length_b   1.000
_cell.length_c   1.000
_cell.angle_alpha   90.00
_cell.angle_beta   90.00
_cell.angle_gamma   90.00
#
_symmetry.space_group_name_H-M   'P 1'
#
loop_
_entity.id
_entity.type
_entity.pdbx_description
1 polymer ?
#
loop_
_entity_poly.entity_id
_entity_poly.type
_entity_poly.pdbx_seq_one_letter_code
_entity_poly.pdbx_strand_id
1 'polypeptide(L)'
;MPLAPLLPLFHRFNREHFEGSLSGPDGLSLVSVRWSDGRMRRSAGLYRYGHDRSGSAISEIVLSRPLLEPLPLEATASTLCHEMIHAWVHRVVGVEEVHGPQFRARMARINLAQTEFVLSVRHRFPVPTEPPRWQARCPGCGLVSPYRRRRDGVACRLCCERFHGGRWNARYQLVFEPAAVA
;
A
#
# COMPACT_ATOMS: atom_id res chain seq x y z
N MET A 1 9.26 14.18 -11.89
CA MET A 1 9.98 12.98 -12.32
C MET A 1 9.02 12.14 -13.14
N PRO A 2 9.35 11.71 -14.37
CA PRO A 2 8.48 10.82 -15.13
C PRO A 2 8.36 9.48 -14.40
N LEU A 3 7.15 8.89 -14.41
CA LEU A 3 6.93 7.57 -13.81
C LEU A 3 7.78 6.51 -14.54
N ALA A 4 8.41 5.62 -13.79
CA ALA A 4 9.11 4.49 -14.37
C ALA A 4 8.13 3.61 -15.17
N PRO A 5 8.49 3.20 -16.40
CA PRO A 5 7.64 2.30 -17.19
C PRO A 5 7.69 0.90 -16.57
N LEU A 6 6.59 0.48 -15.94
CA LEU A 6 6.54 -0.76 -15.15
C LEU A 6 6.81 -2.02 -15.98
N LEU A 7 6.27 -2.10 -17.20
CA LEU A 7 6.42 -3.29 -18.05
C LEU A 7 7.88 -3.54 -18.46
N PRO A 8 8.62 -2.56 -19.04
CA PRO A 8 10.05 -2.73 -19.28
C PRO A 8 10.85 -3.12 -18.04
N LEU A 9 10.55 -2.51 -16.89
CA LEU A 9 11.23 -2.82 -15.64
C LEU A 9 10.95 -4.24 -15.16
N PHE A 10 9.69 -4.68 -15.25
CA PHE A 10 9.28 -6.04 -14.93
C PHE A 10 10.01 -7.07 -15.82
N HIS A 11 10.04 -6.86 -17.14
CA HIS A 11 10.73 -7.78 -18.05
C HIS A 11 12.24 -7.82 -17.80
N ARG A 12 12.84 -6.67 -17.51
CA ARG A 12 14.26 -6.57 -17.13
C ARG A 12 14.54 -7.40 -15.87
N PHE A 13 13.80 -7.15 -14.80
CA PHE A 13 13.95 -7.89 -13.55
C PHE A 13 13.64 -9.37 -13.70
N ASN A 14 12.63 -9.76 -14.49
CA ASN A 14 12.32 -11.16 -14.73
C ASN A 14 13.57 -11.89 -15.29
N ARG A 15 14.22 -11.29 -16.29
CA ARG A 15 15.45 -11.83 -16.87
C ARG A 15 16.62 -11.84 -15.87
N GLU A 16 16.87 -10.73 -15.18
CA GLU A 16 18.07 -10.54 -14.35
C GLU A 16 18.00 -11.22 -12.99
N HIS A 17 16.80 -11.39 -12.43
CA HIS A 17 16.61 -11.79 -11.04
C HIS A 17 15.73 -13.02 -10.87
N PHE A 18 14.99 -13.42 -11.90
CA PHE A 18 14.05 -14.56 -11.85
C PHE A 18 14.27 -15.54 -13.02
N GLU A 19 15.38 -15.43 -13.75
CA GLU A 19 15.77 -16.36 -14.83
C GLU A 19 14.69 -16.51 -15.91
N GLY A 20 13.86 -15.47 -16.11
CA GLY A 20 12.72 -15.50 -17.03
C GLY A 20 11.50 -16.29 -16.54
N SER A 21 11.55 -16.91 -15.37
CA SER A 21 10.52 -17.84 -14.87
C SER A 21 9.15 -17.23 -14.57
N LEU A 22 9.02 -15.90 -14.55
CA LEU A 22 7.71 -15.24 -14.48
C LEU A 22 7.04 -15.10 -15.87
N SER A 23 7.58 -15.74 -16.90
CA SER A 23 6.94 -15.91 -18.21
C SER A 23 6.56 -17.38 -18.43
N GLY A 24 5.41 -17.60 -19.05
CA GLY A 24 4.96 -18.92 -19.48
C GLY A 24 5.70 -19.42 -20.74
N PRO A 25 5.45 -20.67 -21.15
CA PRO A 25 6.06 -21.27 -22.35
C PRO A 25 5.73 -20.52 -23.66
N ASP A 26 4.61 -19.81 -23.67
CA ASP A 26 4.14 -18.93 -24.76
C ASP A 26 4.83 -17.55 -24.76
N GLY A 27 5.74 -17.30 -23.81
CA GLY A 27 6.41 -16.02 -23.61
C GLY A 27 5.54 -14.96 -22.93
N LEU A 28 4.28 -15.26 -22.61
CA LEU A 28 3.39 -14.34 -21.92
C LEU A 28 3.74 -14.27 -20.43
N SER A 29 3.60 -13.10 -19.83
CA SER A 29 3.84 -12.95 -18.40
C SER A 29 2.81 -13.72 -17.58
N LEU A 30 3.25 -14.49 -16.57
CA LEU A 30 2.38 -15.16 -15.60
C LEU A 30 1.67 -14.18 -14.66
N VAL A 31 2.09 -12.90 -14.69
CA VAL A 31 1.61 -11.84 -13.80
C VAL A 31 1.51 -10.54 -14.58
N SER A 32 0.35 -9.88 -14.52
CA SER A 32 0.22 -8.53 -15.08
C SER A 32 0.75 -7.49 -14.09
N VAL A 33 1.33 -6.38 -14.59
CA VAL A 33 1.82 -5.28 -13.75
C VAL A 33 1.11 -3.99 -14.14
N ARG A 34 0.68 -3.20 -13.16
CA ARG A 34 0.07 -1.89 -13.41
C ARG A 34 0.17 -0.94 -12.24
N TRP A 35 -0.03 0.34 -12.54
CA TRP A 35 -0.30 1.34 -11.53
C TRP A 35 -1.74 1.17 -10.98
N SER A 36 -1.90 1.47 -9.69
CA SER A 36 -3.21 1.62 -9.06
C SER A 36 -3.98 2.80 -9.66
N ASP A 37 -5.30 2.78 -9.55
CA ASP A 37 -6.23 3.86 -9.94
C ASP A 37 -6.14 5.14 -9.07
N GLY A 38 -5.10 5.26 -8.23
CA GLY A 38 -4.90 6.39 -7.31
C GLY A 38 -5.53 6.21 -5.92
N ARG A 39 -6.20 5.08 -5.65
CA ARG A 39 -6.82 4.79 -4.35
C ARG A 39 -5.90 4.04 -3.37
N MET A 40 -4.85 3.41 -3.88
CA MET A 40 -3.89 2.68 -3.06
C MET A 40 -2.98 3.66 -2.32
N ARG A 41 -3.27 3.94 -1.04
CA ARG A 41 -2.58 4.98 -0.24
C ARG A 41 -1.95 4.48 1.05
N ARG A 42 -2.00 3.17 1.32
CA ARG A 42 -1.49 2.55 2.56
C ARG A 42 -0.40 1.51 2.34
N SER A 43 -0.26 1.01 1.12
CA SER A 43 0.84 0.15 0.69
C SER A 43 1.38 0.68 -0.63
N ALA A 44 2.69 0.57 -0.84
CA ALA A 44 3.33 0.98 -2.09
C ALA A 44 3.19 -0.07 -3.20
N GLY A 45 3.07 -1.35 -2.84
CA GLY A 45 2.90 -2.47 -3.75
C GLY A 45 1.96 -3.53 -3.17
N LEU A 46 1.42 -4.36 -4.05
CA LEU A 46 0.66 -5.56 -3.70
C LEU A 46 0.68 -6.52 -4.89
N TYR A 47 1.14 -7.74 -4.65
CA TYR A 47 0.79 -8.90 -5.44
C TYR A 47 -0.55 -9.48 -4.97
N ARG A 48 -1.49 -9.69 -5.90
CA ARG A 48 -2.76 -10.38 -5.62
C ARG A 48 -3.05 -11.45 -6.67
N TYR A 49 -3.72 -12.50 -6.23
CA TYR A 49 -4.13 -13.62 -7.06
C TYR A 49 -5.51 -14.13 -6.63
N GLY A 50 -6.16 -14.94 -7.47
CA GLY A 50 -7.47 -15.52 -7.21
C GLY A 50 -8.38 -15.40 -8.43
N HIS A 51 -9.65 -15.03 -8.21
CA HIS A 51 -10.62 -14.80 -9.28
C HIS A 51 -11.34 -13.47 -9.05
N ASP A 52 -11.67 -12.77 -10.13
CA ASP A 52 -12.50 -11.57 -10.06
C ASP A 52 -13.99 -11.94 -9.91
N ARG A 53 -14.87 -10.92 -9.86
CA ARG A 53 -16.32 -11.13 -9.73
C ARG A 53 -16.95 -11.85 -10.93
N SER A 54 -16.30 -11.83 -12.09
CA SER A 54 -16.72 -12.55 -13.28
C SER A 54 -16.21 -14.01 -13.31
N GLY A 55 -15.38 -14.41 -12.33
CA GLY A 55 -14.73 -15.71 -12.31
C GLY A 55 -13.43 -15.76 -13.11
N SER A 56 -12.97 -14.63 -13.67
CA SER A 56 -11.71 -14.57 -14.41
C SER A 56 -10.53 -14.64 -13.46
N ALA A 57 -9.54 -15.47 -13.78
CA ALA A 57 -8.34 -15.62 -12.95
C ALA A 57 -7.56 -14.30 -12.85
N ILE A 58 -7.14 -13.96 -11.64
CA ILE A 58 -6.29 -12.81 -11.34
C ILE A 58 -4.90 -13.32 -10.93
N SER A 59 -3.88 -12.70 -11.50
CA SER A 59 -2.50 -12.74 -11.02
C SER A 59 -1.87 -11.42 -11.42
N GLU A 60 -1.78 -10.47 -10.49
CA GLU A 60 -1.33 -9.11 -10.80
C GLU A 60 -0.54 -8.45 -9.68
N ILE A 61 0.41 -7.62 -10.08
CA ILE A 61 1.15 -6.69 -9.24
C ILE A 61 0.60 -5.29 -9.47
N VAL A 62 0.16 -4.65 -8.39
CA VAL A 62 -0.38 -3.29 -8.41
C VAL A 62 0.51 -2.38 -7.58
N LEU A 63 1.04 -1.32 -8.20
CA LEU A 63 1.86 -0.32 -7.52
C LEU A 63 1.10 0.98 -7.25
N SER A 64 1.33 1.58 -6.09
CA SER A 64 0.72 2.86 -5.70
C SER A 64 1.43 4.02 -6.39
N ARG A 65 0.77 4.58 -7.41
CA ARG A 65 1.20 5.85 -8.00
C ARG A 65 1.26 6.96 -6.94
N PRO A 66 0.23 7.18 -6.08
CA PRO A 66 0.28 8.27 -5.09
C PRO A 66 1.41 8.17 -4.07
N LEU A 67 1.89 6.97 -3.73
CA LEU A 67 2.99 6.80 -2.78
C LEU A 67 4.36 6.81 -3.46
N LEU A 68 4.48 6.29 -4.68
CA LEU A 68 5.77 6.10 -5.35
C LEU A 68 6.17 7.27 -6.27
N GLU A 69 5.21 7.98 -6.86
CA GLU A 69 5.49 9.14 -7.73
C GLU A 69 6.32 10.26 -7.08
N PRO A 70 6.15 10.60 -5.78
CA PRO A 70 6.98 11.62 -5.13
C PRO A 70 8.35 11.09 -4.63
N LEU A 71 8.63 9.79 -4.78
CA LEU A 71 9.85 9.16 -4.27
C LEU A 71 10.91 9.00 -5.37
N PRO A 72 12.17 8.74 -4.99
CA PRO A 72 13.21 8.34 -5.94
C PRO A 72 12.81 7.08 -6.74
N LEU A 73 13.33 6.94 -7.97
CA LEU A 73 12.97 5.83 -8.87
C LEU A 73 13.26 4.45 -8.26
N GLU A 74 14.28 4.37 -7.40
CA GLU A 74 14.70 3.21 -6.63
C GLU A 74 13.56 2.68 -5.73
N ALA A 75 12.67 3.57 -5.25
CA ALA A 75 11.51 3.15 -4.47
C ALA A 75 10.53 2.33 -5.33
N THR A 76 10.32 2.74 -6.60
CA THR A 76 9.50 1.97 -7.54
C THR A 76 10.17 0.66 -7.89
N ALA A 77 11.48 0.67 -8.16
CA ALA A 77 12.26 -0.52 -8.47
C ALA A 77 12.24 -1.56 -7.32
N SER A 78 12.56 -1.12 -6.10
CA SER A 78 12.55 -1.96 -4.89
C SER A 78 11.15 -2.51 -4.61
N THR A 79 10.11 -1.68 -4.74
CA THR A 79 8.73 -2.13 -4.52
C THR A 79 8.29 -3.14 -5.58
N LEU A 80 8.55 -2.88 -6.87
CA LEU A 80 8.20 -3.80 -7.94
C LEU A 80 8.90 -5.15 -7.73
N CYS A 81 10.21 -5.13 -7.49
CA CYS A 81 10.99 -6.35 -7.33
C CYS A 81 10.55 -7.14 -6.07
N HIS A 82 10.18 -6.46 -4.98
CA HIS A 82 9.57 -7.10 -3.80
C HIS A 82 8.29 -7.87 -4.17
N GLU A 83 7.35 -7.23 -4.88
CA GLU A 83 6.12 -7.88 -5.31
C GLU A 83 6.36 -9.00 -6.34
N MET A 84 7.41 -8.87 -7.17
CA MET A 84 7.84 -9.95 -8.07
C MET A 84 8.36 -11.18 -7.32
N ILE A 85 9.01 -11.00 -6.15
CA ILE A 85 9.39 -12.14 -5.31
C ILE A 85 8.15 -12.85 -4.76
N HIS A 86 7.13 -12.11 -4.30
CA HIS A 86 5.86 -12.72 -3.90
C HIS A 86 5.22 -13.53 -5.04
N ALA A 87 5.17 -12.93 -6.23
CA ALA A 87 4.70 -13.61 -7.43
C ALA A 87 5.51 -14.88 -7.76
N TRP A 88 6.84 -14.80 -7.70
CA TRP A 88 7.73 -15.93 -7.99
C TRP A 88 7.56 -17.07 -6.99
N VAL A 89 7.48 -16.76 -5.70
CA VAL A 89 7.21 -17.74 -4.64
C VAL A 89 5.89 -18.46 -4.91
N HIS A 90 4.83 -17.74 -5.25
CA HIS A 90 3.52 -18.33 -5.52
C HIS A 90 3.45 -19.10 -6.84
N ARG A 91 3.94 -18.52 -7.95
CA ARG A 91 3.73 -19.04 -9.32
C ARG A 91 4.79 -20.03 -9.77
N VAL A 92 6.01 -19.91 -9.27
CA VAL A 92 7.17 -20.70 -9.73
C VAL A 92 7.62 -21.68 -8.67
N VAL A 93 7.76 -21.24 -7.41
CA VAL A 93 8.15 -22.13 -6.31
C VAL A 93 6.96 -22.97 -5.84
N GLY A 94 5.76 -22.40 -5.86
CA GLY A 94 4.52 -23.10 -5.49
C GLY A 94 4.38 -23.34 -3.98
N VAL A 95 4.93 -22.45 -3.14
CA VAL A 95 4.84 -22.55 -1.68
C VAL A 95 4.03 -21.41 -1.08
N GLU A 96 3.26 -21.71 -0.05
CA GLU A 96 2.49 -20.72 0.70
C GLU A 96 3.35 -20.07 1.79
N GLU A 97 3.95 -18.92 1.46
CA GLU A 97 4.62 -18.07 2.43
C GLU A 97 4.46 -16.59 2.06
N VAL A 98 4.51 -15.72 3.08
CA VAL A 98 4.52 -14.27 2.86
C VAL A 98 5.98 -13.82 2.65
N HIS A 99 6.74 -13.75 3.74
CA HIS A 99 8.17 -13.45 3.72
C HIS A 99 8.97 -14.59 4.33
N GLY A 100 8.71 -15.83 3.88
CA GLY A 100 9.33 -17.04 4.39
C GLY A 100 10.76 -17.27 3.88
N PRO A 101 11.33 -18.48 4.06
CA PRO A 101 12.68 -18.79 3.64
C PRO A 101 12.95 -18.55 2.14
N GLN A 102 12.01 -18.87 1.25
CA GLN A 102 12.22 -18.71 -0.20
C GLN A 102 12.25 -17.23 -0.61
N PHE A 103 11.34 -16.43 -0.05
CA PHE A 103 11.32 -14.99 -0.22
C PHE A 103 12.63 -14.38 0.26
N ARG A 104 13.04 -14.68 1.49
CA ARG A 104 14.26 -14.11 2.09
C ARG A 104 15.52 -14.51 1.34
N ALA A 105 15.61 -15.76 0.88
CA ALA A 105 16.74 -16.23 0.09
C ALA A 105 16.83 -15.52 -1.26
N ARG A 106 15.72 -15.40 -2.00
CA ARG A 106 15.69 -14.67 -3.29
C ARG A 106 16.01 -13.18 -3.09
N MET A 107 15.44 -12.55 -2.06
CA MET A 107 15.73 -11.17 -1.68
C MET A 107 17.24 -10.95 -1.41
N ALA A 108 17.85 -11.83 -0.61
CA ALA A 108 19.28 -11.73 -0.29
C ALA A 108 20.17 -11.89 -1.54
N ARG A 109 19.84 -12.85 -2.42
CA ARG A 109 20.57 -13.03 -3.69
C ARG A 109 20.48 -11.80 -4.58
N ILE A 110 19.30 -11.19 -4.72
CA ILE A 110 19.12 -9.98 -5.53
C ILE A 110 19.88 -8.79 -4.92
N ASN A 111 19.82 -8.59 -3.60
CA ASN A 111 20.61 -7.55 -2.93
C ASN A 111 22.12 -7.74 -3.08
N LEU A 112 22.59 -8.97 -3.24
CA LEU A 112 24.01 -9.27 -3.51
C LEU A 112 24.39 -9.05 -4.98
N ALA A 113 23.45 -9.27 -5.91
CA ALA A 113 23.70 -9.28 -7.35
C ALA A 113 23.64 -7.89 -8.01
N GLN A 114 23.04 -6.88 -7.36
CA GLN A 114 22.91 -5.53 -7.90
C GLN A 114 23.01 -4.45 -6.81
N THR A 115 23.22 -3.20 -7.23
CA THR A 115 23.36 -2.03 -6.34
C THR A 115 22.40 -0.88 -6.66
N GLU A 116 21.49 -1.05 -7.63
CA GLU A 116 20.50 -0.03 -8.03
C GLU A 116 19.48 0.25 -6.91
N PHE A 117 19.13 -0.75 -6.10
CA PHE A 117 18.20 -0.60 -4.99
C PHE A 117 18.43 -1.65 -3.91
N VAL A 118 17.87 -1.42 -2.73
CA VAL A 118 17.89 -2.38 -1.62
C VAL A 118 16.47 -2.90 -1.39
N LEU A 119 16.32 -4.22 -1.41
CA LEU A 119 15.12 -4.90 -0.98
C LEU A 119 15.11 -5.06 0.53
N SER A 120 13.92 -4.92 1.10
CA SER A 120 13.65 -5.23 2.50
C SER A 120 12.29 -5.91 2.63
N VAL A 121 12.10 -6.62 3.74
CA VAL A 121 10.80 -7.22 4.09
C VAL A 121 9.74 -6.16 4.37
N ARG A 122 10.15 -4.95 4.81
CA ARG A 122 9.25 -3.86 5.16
C ARG A 122 9.75 -2.55 4.57
N HIS A 123 9.02 -2.01 3.62
CA HIS A 123 9.23 -0.63 3.22
C HIS A 123 8.56 0.34 4.20
N ARG A 124 9.28 1.41 4.54
CA ARG A 124 8.75 2.54 5.31
C ARG A 124 8.82 3.78 4.44
N PHE A 125 7.82 3.94 3.58
CA PHE A 125 7.71 5.15 2.77
C PHE A 125 6.91 6.22 3.52
N PRO A 126 7.28 7.50 3.38
CA PRO A 126 6.46 8.58 3.88
C PRO A 126 5.09 8.51 3.19
N VAL A 127 4.04 8.28 3.97
CA VAL A 127 2.67 8.35 3.46
C VAL A 127 2.30 9.84 3.39
N PRO A 128 1.85 10.37 2.24
CA PRO A 128 1.39 11.73 2.15
C PRO A 128 0.33 11.99 3.23
N THR A 129 0.66 12.89 4.16
CA THR A 129 -0.28 13.35 5.17
C THR A 129 -1.26 14.28 4.48
N GLU A 130 -2.42 13.76 4.10
CA GLU A 130 -3.53 14.62 3.71
C GLU A 130 -3.91 15.49 4.92
N PRO A 131 -3.98 16.83 4.75
CA PRO A 131 -4.43 17.69 5.83
C PRO A 131 -5.85 17.32 6.25
N PRO A 132 -6.21 17.51 7.53
CA PRO A 132 -7.59 17.32 7.96
C PRO A 132 -8.49 18.26 7.16
N ARG A 133 -9.63 17.72 6.70
CA ARG A 133 -10.66 18.52 6.00
C ARG A 133 -11.67 19.12 6.96
N TRP A 134 -11.71 18.60 8.19
CA TRP A 134 -12.67 18.96 9.20
C TRP A 134 -11.98 19.12 10.55
N GLN A 135 -12.53 20.01 11.37
CA GLN A 135 -12.26 20.10 12.79
C GLN A 135 -13.54 19.72 13.53
N ALA A 136 -13.43 18.80 14.48
CA ALA A 136 -14.54 18.38 15.31
C ALA A 136 -14.39 19.04 16.69
N ARG A 137 -15.38 19.83 17.09
CA ARG A 137 -15.41 20.54 18.36
C ARG A 137 -16.40 19.87 19.32
N CYS A 138 -15.97 19.63 20.55
CA CYS A 138 -16.90 19.25 21.62
C CYS A 138 -17.66 20.47 22.12
N PRO A 139 -19.01 20.48 22.14
CA PRO A 139 -19.79 21.57 22.70
C PRO A 139 -19.70 21.66 24.23
N GLY A 140 -19.30 20.58 24.92
CA GLY A 140 -19.17 20.55 26.38
C GLY A 140 -17.86 21.09 26.92
N CYS A 141 -16.73 20.70 26.34
CA CYS A 141 -15.40 21.08 26.82
C CYS A 141 -14.59 21.92 25.83
N GLY A 142 -15.11 22.20 24.63
CA GLY A 142 -14.42 22.98 23.61
C GLY A 142 -13.27 22.27 22.90
N LEU A 143 -12.92 21.04 23.30
CA LEU A 143 -11.83 20.26 22.67
C LEU A 143 -12.03 20.18 21.17
N VAL A 144 -11.00 20.55 20.42
CA VAL A 144 -10.94 20.48 18.96
C VAL A 144 -10.06 19.31 18.56
N SER A 145 -10.53 18.50 17.61
CA SER A 145 -9.78 17.38 17.07
C SER A 145 -9.82 17.38 15.54
N PRO A 146 -8.71 17.11 14.84
CA PRO A 146 -8.67 17.08 13.39
C PRO A 146 -9.29 15.79 12.82
N TYR A 147 -10.07 15.92 11.76
CA TYR A 147 -10.72 14.80 11.06
C TYR A 147 -10.54 14.91 9.55
N ARG A 148 -10.27 13.78 8.89
CA ARG A 148 -10.26 13.70 7.43
C ARG A 148 -11.66 13.63 6.82
N ARG A 149 -12.62 13.06 7.56
CA ARG A 149 -14.02 12.87 7.15
C ARG A 149 -14.93 13.13 8.34
N ARG A 150 -16.12 13.67 8.08
CA ARG A 150 -17.20 13.72 9.07
C ARG A 150 -17.58 12.31 9.51
N ARG A 151 -17.91 12.19 10.79
CA ARG A 151 -18.40 10.95 11.39
C ARG A 151 -19.66 11.27 12.17
N ASP A 152 -20.77 10.72 11.73
CA ASP A 152 -22.05 10.96 12.38
C ASP A 152 -22.12 10.23 13.73
N GLY A 153 -22.76 10.84 14.71
CA GLY A 153 -22.98 10.24 16.03
C GLY A 153 -21.71 10.09 16.89
N VAL A 154 -20.57 10.68 16.54
CA VAL A 154 -19.38 10.64 17.41
C VAL A 154 -19.49 11.71 18.49
N ALA A 155 -19.21 11.33 19.74
CA ALA A 155 -19.20 12.24 20.89
C ALA A 155 -17.81 12.32 21.54
N CYS A 156 -17.58 13.40 22.29
CA CYS A 156 -16.35 13.58 23.05
C CYS A 156 -16.22 12.51 24.13
N ARG A 157 -15.23 11.62 23.95
CA ARG A 157 -14.93 10.55 24.91
C ARG A 157 -14.70 11.09 26.32
N LEU A 158 -13.88 12.13 26.46
CA LEU A 158 -13.56 12.72 27.77
C LEU A 158 -14.81 13.20 28.52
N CYS A 159 -15.74 13.86 27.82
CA CYS A 159 -16.99 14.32 28.44
C CYS A 159 -17.94 13.16 28.73
N CYS A 160 -18.05 12.17 27.84
CA CYS A 160 -18.88 10.98 28.08
C CYS A 160 -18.36 10.16 29.27
N GLU A 161 -17.05 9.97 29.39
CA GLU A 161 -16.40 9.32 30.53
C GLU A 161 -16.66 10.10 31.82
N ARG A 162 -16.40 11.42 31.80
CA ARG A 162 -16.50 12.25 33.00
C ARG A 162 -17.93 12.43 33.52
N PHE A 163 -18.92 12.54 32.63
CA PHE A 163 -20.27 12.95 33.02
C PHE A 163 -21.35 11.88 32.80
N HIS A 164 -21.05 10.81 32.05
CA HIS A 164 -22.02 9.74 31.75
C HIS A 164 -21.42 8.33 31.89
N GLY A 165 -20.37 8.16 32.70
CA GLY A 165 -19.78 6.84 32.97
C GLY A 165 -19.30 6.12 31.71
N GLY A 166 -18.82 6.89 30.72
CA GLY A 166 -18.32 6.37 29.45
C GLY A 166 -19.41 6.06 28.43
N ARG A 167 -20.69 6.19 28.79
CA ARG A 167 -21.80 6.04 27.85
C ARG A 167 -21.87 7.26 26.95
N TRP A 168 -22.10 7.01 25.67
CA TRP A 168 -22.35 8.06 24.70
C TRP A 168 -23.49 8.97 25.16
N ASN A 169 -23.36 10.28 24.95
CA ASN A 169 -24.42 11.24 25.22
C ASN A 169 -24.48 12.31 24.12
N ALA A 170 -25.69 12.58 23.63
CA ALA A 170 -25.96 13.55 22.58
C ALA A 170 -25.47 14.97 22.92
N ARG A 171 -25.46 15.34 24.22
CA ARG A 171 -24.92 16.62 24.69
C ARG A 171 -23.47 16.85 24.29
N TYR A 172 -22.70 15.78 24.12
CA TYR A 172 -21.28 15.84 23.78
C TYR A 172 -20.98 15.36 22.36
N GLN A 173 -22.01 15.22 21.52
CA GLN A 173 -21.84 14.94 20.10
C GLN A 173 -20.98 16.03 19.46
N LEU A 174 -19.95 15.62 18.73
CA LEU A 174 -18.99 16.53 18.12
C LEU A 174 -19.65 17.31 16.98
N VAL A 175 -19.39 18.61 16.95
CA VAL A 175 -19.79 19.50 15.87
C VAL A 175 -18.64 19.58 14.88
N PHE A 176 -18.89 19.29 13.61
CA PHE A 176 -17.87 19.31 12.56
C PHE A 176 -17.92 20.60 11.76
N GLU A 177 -16.80 21.29 11.71
CA GLU A 177 -16.57 22.51 10.91
C GLU A 177 -15.49 22.23 9.86
N PRO A 178 -15.53 22.85 8.66
CA PRO A 178 -14.41 22.77 7.72
C PRO A 178 -13.11 23.21 8.39
N ALA A 179 -12.03 22.43 8.22
CA ALA A 179 -10.72 22.88 8.67
C ALA A 179 -10.29 24.08 7.80
N ALA A 180 -9.76 25.13 8.44
CA ALA A 180 -9.16 26.23 7.69
C ALA A 180 -8.09 25.69 6.74
N VAL A 181 -8.16 26.09 5.47
CA VAL A 181 -7.12 25.76 4.49
C VAL A 181 -5.89 26.58 4.88
N ALA A 182 -4.82 25.88 5.27
CA ALA A 182 -3.50 26.48 5.43
C ALA A 182 -2.85 26.65 4.06
#